data_AF-A0ABC9Z6N5-F1
#
_entry.id   AF-A0ABC9Z6N5-F1
#
_cell.length_a   1.000
_cell.length_b   1.000
_cell.length_c   1.000
_cell.angle_alpha   90.00
_cell.angle_beta   90.00
_cell.angle_gamma   90.00
#
_symmetry.space_group_name_H-M   'P 1'
#
loop_
_entity.id
_entity.type
_entity.pdbx_description
1 polymer ?
#
loop_
_entity_poly.entity_id
_entity_poly.type
_entity_poly.pdbx_seq_one_letter_code
_entity_poly.pdbx_strand_id
1 'polypeptide(L)'
;MPKGRSRSSDERLRTPEAALIARAAADLGLAMNDKCDELARRLLAQTRNDEMPGSGSGQKDTEQSHDELHLELTKLRIRHVANMDLGGAVAAARLVGATWEQVGGACGASKQAAYERWHKVVKEFELARLKAEQRPVDALDQYDPDGLVMGEALYNMAPLEAVLQRLGRVNRDMAQGDAAEGTRPRLD
;
A
#
# COMPACT_ATOMS: atom_id res chain seq x y z
N MET A 1 12.11 60.55 -9.00
CA MET A 1 10.87 59.79 -9.23
C MET A 1 11.22 58.33 -9.51
N PRO A 2 11.27 57.42 -8.52
CA PRO A 2 11.51 56.01 -8.79
C PRO A 2 10.18 55.31 -9.11
N LYS A 3 10.14 54.63 -10.27
CA LYS A 3 9.00 53.81 -10.70
C LYS A 3 8.87 52.58 -9.80
N GLY A 4 7.80 52.52 -9.02
CA GLY A 4 7.43 51.33 -8.24
C GLY A 4 7.14 50.17 -9.19
N ARG A 5 8.00 49.15 -9.17
CA ARG A 5 7.69 47.85 -9.78
C ARG A 5 6.64 47.18 -8.90
N SER A 6 5.40 47.20 -9.36
CA SER A 6 4.34 46.32 -8.89
C SER A 6 4.80 44.87 -9.09
N ARG A 7 5.36 44.24 -8.04
CA ARG A 7 5.48 42.79 -7.96
C ARG A 7 4.05 42.26 -8.02
N SER A 8 3.69 41.70 -9.17
CA SER A 8 2.34 41.25 -9.47
C SER A 8 1.88 40.25 -8.41
N SER A 9 0.68 40.46 -7.91
CA SER A 9 -0.02 39.57 -7.00
C SER A 9 -0.24 38.15 -7.56
N ASP A 10 0.10 37.93 -8.83
CA ASP A 10 0.02 36.66 -9.57
C ASP A 10 1.04 35.60 -9.16
N GLU A 11 2.15 35.97 -8.51
CA GLU A 11 3.19 34.99 -8.15
C GLU A 11 2.75 34.03 -7.03
N ARG A 12 1.63 34.33 -6.34
CA ARG A 12 1.09 33.55 -5.21
C ARG A 12 0.21 32.37 -5.61
N LEU A 13 -0.11 32.22 -6.90
CA LEU A 13 -0.95 31.14 -7.43
C LEU A 13 -0.19 30.22 -8.39
N ARG A 14 1.12 30.02 -8.19
CA ARG A 14 1.84 28.97 -8.91
C ARG A 14 1.33 27.61 -8.44
N THR A 15 0.54 26.95 -9.28
CA THR A 15 0.19 25.55 -9.08
C THR A 15 1.47 24.71 -9.11
N PRO A 16 1.73 23.88 -8.09
CA PRO A 16 2.91 23.02 -8.09
C PRO A 16 2.92 22.10 -9.31
N GLU A 17 4.11 21.80 -9.81
CA GLU A 17 4.30 20.91 -10.95
C GLU A 17 3.72 19.52 -10.66
N ALA A 18 3.08 18.90 -11.65
CA ALA A 18 2.45 17.59 -11.50
C ALA A 18 3.41 16.51 -10.98
N ALA A 19 4.70 16.57 -11.36
CA ALA A 19 5.73 15.67 -10.87
C ALA A 19 5.98 15.81 -9.36
N LEU A 20 6.01 17.04 -8.84
CA LEU A 20 6.17 17.32 -7.41
C LEU A 20 4.95 16.86 -6.61
N ILE A 21 3.74 17.06 -7.14
CA ILE A 21 2.50 16.56 -6.53
C ILE A 21 2.52 15.02 -6.48
N ALA A 22 2.91 14.38 -7.58
CA ALA A 22 3.00 12.92 -7.63
C ALA A 22 4.03 12.36 -6.64
N ARG A 23 5.17 13.04 -6.47
CA ARG A 23 6.18 12.67 -5.47
C ARG A 23 5.65 12.83 -4.05
N ALA A 24 5.09 13.98 -3.71
CA ALA A 24 4.53 14.24 -2.39
C ALA A 24 3.39 13.24 -2.04
N ALA A 25 2.56 12.87 -3.02
CA ALA A 25 1.53 11.85 -2.82
C ALA A 25 2.12 10.46 -2.56
N ALA A 26 3.24 10.11 -3.20
CA ALA A 26 3.95 8.86 -2.93
C ALA A 26 4.58 8.85 -1.54
N ASP A 27 5.25 9.95 -1.15
CA ASP A 27 5.86 10.10 0.17
C ASP A 27 4.79 10.06 1.28
N LEU A 28 3.62 10.69 1.06
CA LEU A 28 2.49 10.59 1.99
C LEU A 28 1.96 9.15 2.10
N GLY A 29 1.84 8.44 0.97
CA GLY A 29 1.40 7.05 0.95
C GLY A 29 2.34 6.13 1.75
N LEU A 30 3.65 6.37 1.66
CA LEU A 30 4.67 5.68 2.47
C LEU A 30 4.48 5.97 3.96
N ALA A 31 4.46 7.25 4.34
CA ALA A 31 4.31 7.65 5.75
C ALA A 31 3.01 7.10 6.37
N MET A 32 1.93 7.03 5.59
CA MET A 32 0.67 6.42 6.00
C MET A 32 0.79 4.91 6.23
N ASN A 33 1.55 4.20 5.39
CA ASN A 33 1.81 2.77 5.56
C ASN A 33 2.61 2.54 6.84
N ASP A 34 3.71 3.25 7.03
CA ASP A 34 4.57 3.14 8.21
C ASP A 34 3.77 3.39 9.50
N LYS A 35 2.91 4.40 9.48
CA LYS A 35 2.09 4.73 10.64
C LYS A 35 1.04 3.65 10.92
N CYS A 36 0.45 3.04 9.90
CA CYS A 36 -0.45 1.90 10.08
C CYS A 36 0.27 0.71 10.72
N ASP A 37 1.51 0.43 10.29
CA ASP A 37 2.32 -0.67 10.79
C ASP A 37 2.70 -0.45 12.27
N GLU A 38 3.14 0.76 12.61
CA GLU A 38 3.42 1.15 14.00
C GLU A 38 2.18 0.98 14.89
N LEU A 39 1.03 1.52 14.47
CA LEU A 39 -0.21 1.47 15.23
C LEU A 39 -0.71 0.03 15.40
N ALA A 40 -0.64 -0.79 14.34
CA ALA A 40 -1.06 -2.18 14.41
C ALA A 40 -0.19 -3.00 15.38
N ARG A 41 1.15 -2.84 15.32
CA ARG A 41 2.06 -3.49 16.28
C ARG A 41 1.77 -3.05 17.72
N ARG A 42 1.52 -1.75 17.94
CA ARG A 42 1.20 -1.22 19.27
C ARG A 42 -0.10 -1.82 19.82
N LEU A 43 -1.15 -1.91 19.01
CA LEU A 43 -2.42 -2.51 19.42
C LEU A 43 -2.27 -3.99 19.77
N LEU A 44 -1.55 -4.76 18.95
CA LEU A 44 -1.31 -6.18 19.20
C LEU A 44 -0.45 -6.41 20.46
N ALA A 45 0.54 -5.54 20.70
CA ALA A 45 1.33 -5.59 21.92
C ALA A 45 0.50 -5.28 23.18
N GLN A 46 -0.43 -4.32 23.09
CA GLN A 46 -1.36 -4.00 24.19
C GLN A 46 -2.25 -5.18 24.53
N THR A 47 -2.88 -5.82 23.52
CA THR A 47 -3.73 -6.99 23.75
C THR A 47 -2.97 -8.16 24.35
N ARG A 48 -1.71 -8.37 23.97
CA ARG A 48 -0.86 -9.44 24.52
C ARG A 48 -0.45 -9.17 25.97
N ASN A 49 -0.27 -7.92 26.37
CA ASN A 49 0.05 -7.56 27.75
C ASN A 49 -1.17 -7.68 28.69
N ASP A 50 -2.38 -7.60 28.15
CA ASP A 50 -3.63 -7.80 28.90
C ASP A 50 -3.94 -9.30 29.12
N GLU A 51 -3.37 -10.19 28.30
CA GLU A 51 -3.48 -11.64 28.46
C GLU A 51 -2.35 -12.18 29.37
N MET A 52 -2.73 -12.79 30.51
CA MET A 52 -1.81 -13.38 31.50
C MET A 52 -0.75 -14.31 30.85
N PRO A 53 0.53 -14.27 31.30
CA PRO A 53 1.60 -15.06 30.69
C PRO A 53 1.46 -16.54 31.07
N GLY A 54 0.83 -17.31 30.19
CA GLY A 54 0.60 -18.73 30.37
C GLY A 54 1.08 -19.54 29.17
N SER A 55 2.16 -20.30 29.39
CA SER A 55 2.55 -21.49 28.64
C SER A 55 3.06 -21.29 27.21
N GLY A 56 4.38 -21.28 27.08
CA GLY A 56 5.06 -21.53 25.82
C GLY A 56 5.26 -23.03 25.59
N SER A 57 5.08 -23.48 24.35
CA SER A 57 5.81 -24.64 23.82
C SER A 57 5.77 -24.69 22.28
N GLY A 58 6.95 -24.57 21.67
CA GLY A 58 7.35 -25.43 20.55
C GLY A 58 6.83 -25.15 19.14
N GLN A 59 6.14 -24.06 18.85
CA GLN A 59 5.52 -23.82 17.52
C GLN A 59 5.86 -22.45 16.89
N LYS A 60 7.14 -22.07 16.92
CA LYS A 60 7.61 -20.74 16.46
C LYS A 60 7.20 -20.39 15.02
N ASP A 61 7.24 -21.34 14.08
CA ASP A 61 6.96 -21.03 12.67
C ASP A 61 5.46 -20.78 12.42
N THR A 62 4.59 -21.56 13.07
CA THR A 62 3.13 -21.34 13.00
C THR A 62 2.68 -20.12 13.77
N GLU A 63 3.34 -19.81 14.89
CA GLU A 63 3.10 -18.58 15.65
C GLU A 63 3.49 -17.34 14.84
N GLN A 64 4.64 -17.38 14.16
CA GLN A 64 5.10 -16.25 13.33
C GLN A 64 4.15 -15.98 12.14
N SER A 65 3.67 -17.03 11.46
CA SER A 65 2.70 -16.88 10.38
C SER A 65 1.35 -16.33 10.88
N HIS A 66 0.94 -16.74 12.08
CA HIS A 66 -0.29 -16.23 12.70
C HIS A 66 -0.14 -14.76 13.12
N ASP A 67 0.99 -14.38 13.71
CA ASP A 67 1.29 -13.00 14.09
C ASP A 67 1.32 -12.05 12.88
N GLU A 68 1.89 -12.50 11.76
CA GLU A 68 1.91 -11.74 10.51
C GLU A 68 0.50 -11.56 9.92
N LEU A 69 -0.33 -12.61 9.96
CA LEU A 69 -1.73 -12.53 9.58
C LEU A 69 -2.53 -11.54 10.45
N HIS A 70 -2.35 -11.58 11.76
CA HIS A 70 -3.00 -10.64 12.69
C HIS A 70 -2.55 -9.21 12.47
N LEU A 71 -1.26 -9.00 12.16
CA LEU A 71 -0.72 -7.69 11.84
C LEU A 71 -1.40 -7.11 10.59
N GLU A 72 -1.47 -7.86 9.48
CA GLU A 72 -2.07 -7.38 8.24
C GLU A 72 -3.59 -7.16 8.36
N LEU A 73 -4.31 -8.04 9.07
CA LEU A 73 -5.74 -7.83 9.35
C LEU A 73 -5.97 -6.60 10.24
N THR A 74 -5.09 -6.32 11.19
CA THR A 74 -5.17 -5.11 12.03
C THR A 74 -4.90 -3.84 11.22
N LYS A 75 -3.89 -3.86 10.35
CA LYS A 75 -3.63 -2.77 9.39
C LYS A 75 -4.85 -2.50 8.50
N LEU A 76 -5.48 -3.55 7.99
CA LEU A 76 -6.70 -3.45 7.18
C LEU A 76 -7.85 -2.78 7.96
N ARG A 77 -8.09 -3.19 9.21
CA ARG A 77 -9.12 -2.58 10.08
C ARG A 77 -8.85 -1.10 10.34
N ILE A 78 -7.61 -0.72 10.65
CA ILE A 78 -7.23 0.68 10.87
C ILE A 78 -7.57 1.52 9.64
N ARG A 79 -7.16 1.06 8.45
CA ARG A 79 -7.43 1.77 7.20
C ARG A 79 -8.92 1.85 6.87
N HIS A 80 -9.67 0.80 7.16
CA HIS A 80 -11.11 0.78 6.99
C HIS A 80 -11.79 1.84 7.86
N VAL A 81 -11.47 1.88 9.16
CA VAL A 81 -12.00 2.88 10.10
C VAL A 81 -11.55 4.30 9.73
N ALA A 82 -10.33 4.45 9.20
CA ALA A 82 -9.81 5.73 8.71
C ALA A 82 -10.36 6.13 7.32
N ASN A 83 -11.25 5.34 6.72
CA ASN A 83 -11.83 5.55 5.39
C ASN A 83 -10.77 5.76 4.28
N MET A 84 -9.69 4.97 4.36
CA MET A 84 -8.60 4.99 3.39
C MET A 84 -8.82 3.97 2.26
N ASP A 85 -8.05 4.07 1.19
CA ASP A 85 -8.04 3.02 0.16
C ASP A 85 -7.56 1.68 0.75
N LEU A 86 -8.34 0.64 0.50
CA LEU A 86 -8.14 -0.69 1.08
C LEU A 86 -7.49 -1.66 0.10
N GLY A 87 -7.41 -1.35 -1.20
CA GLY A 87 -6.96 -2.29 -2.23
C GLY A 87 -5.60 -2.92 -1.91
N GLY A 88 -4.62 -2.09 -1.58
CA GLY A 88 -3.28 -2.55 -1.21
C GLY A 88 -3.24 -3.36 0.09
N ALA A 89 -4.01 -2.96 1.11
CA ALA A 89 -4.06 -3.65 2.40
C ALA A 89 -4.78 -5.00 2.32
N VAL A 90 -5.84 -5.09 1.50
CA VAL A 90 -6.52 -6.35 1.20
C VAL A 90 -5.58 -7.31 0.46
N ALA A 91 -4.81 -6.82 -0.51
CA ALA A 91 -3.82 -7.64 -1.20
C ALA A 91 -2.70 -8.14 -0.26
N ALA A 92 -2.19 -7.27 0.63
CA ALA A 92 -1.19 -7.66 1.63
C ALA A 92 -1.74 -8.73 2.59
N ALA A 93 -2.94 -8.55 3.14
CA ALA A 93 -3.58 -9.54 4.00
C ALA A 93 -3.82 -10.88 3.28
N ARG A 94 -4.27 -10.84 2.02
CA ARG A 94 -4.45 -12.05 1.20
C ARG A 94 -3.14 -12.78 0.95
N LEU A 95 -2.04 -12.05 0.79
CA LEU A 95 -0.73 -12.62 0.53
C LEU A 95 -0.19 -13.42 1.72
N VAL A 96 -0.47 -12.96 2.94
CA VAL A 96 -0.10 -13.68 4.18
C VAL A 96 -1.15 -14.73 4.58
N GLY A 97 -2.09 -15.05 3.70
CA GLY A 97 -3.03 -16.17 3.85
C GLY A 97 -4.41 -15.82 4.41
N ALA A 98 -4.75 -14.54 4.60
CA ALA A 98 -6.07 -14.16 5.11
C ALA A 98 -7.19 -14.66 4.21
N THR A 99 -8.24 -15.28 4.74
CA THR A 99 -9.40 -15.70 3.94
C THR A 99 -10.29 -14.51 3.57
N TRP A 100 -11.13 -14.66 2.55
CA TRP A 100 -12.14 -13.64 2.20
C TRP A 100 -13.14 -13.36 3.32
N GLU A 101 -13.37 -14.33 4.21
CA GLU A 101 -14.19 -14.16 5.40
C GLU A 101 -13.48 -13.28 6.43
N GLN A 102 -12.18 -13.49 6.68
CA GLN A 102 -11.39 -12.63 7.57
C GLN A 102 -11.28 -11.20 7.03
N VAL A 103 -11.07 -11.04 5.72
CA VAL A 103 -11.08 -9.74 5.03
C VAL A 103 -12.45 -9.07 5.16
N GLY A 104 -13.54 -9.80 4.92
CA GLY A 104 -14.90 -9.30 5.11
C GLY A 104 -15.13 -8.83 6.55
N GLY A 105 -14.79 -9.66 7.53
CA GLY A 105 -14.92 -9.33 8.95
C GLY A 105 -14.08 -8.11 9.37
N ALA A 106 -12.89 -7.91 8.80
CA ALA A 106 -12.07 -6.73 9.04
C ALA A 106 -12.68 -5.43 8.49
N CYS A 107 -13.51 -5.54 7.45
CA CYS A 107 -14.13 -4.40 6.75
C CYS A 107 -15.64 -4.26 7.01
N GLY A 108 -16.20 -5.02 7.96
CA GLY A 108 -17.64 -5.03 8.23
C GLY A 108 -18.51 -5.53 7.06
N ALA A 109 -17.97 -6.39 6.21
CA ALA A 109 -18.62 -6.91 5.00
C ALA A 109 -18.75 -8.44 5.03
N SER A 110 -19.66 -8.98 4.21
CA SER A 110 -19.73 -10.43 4.01
C SER A 110 -18.54 -10.93 3.17
N LYS A 111 -18.22 -12.22 3.30
CA LYS A 111 -17.22 -12.90 2.46
C LYS A 111 -17.45 -12.66 0.96
N GLN A 112 -18.71 -12.78 0.51
CA GLN A 112 -19.07 -12.60 -0.90
C GLN A 112 -18.84 -11.16 -1.36
N ALA A 113 -19.28 -10.18 -0.57
CA ALA A 113 -19.08 -8.77 -0.88
C ALA A 113 -17.59 -8.39 -0.93
N ALA A 114 -16.78 -8.95 -0.03
CA ALA A 114 -15.33 -8.74 -0.04
C ALA A 114 -14.68 -9.34 -1.29
N TYR A 115 -15.06 -10.56 -1.66
CA TYR A 115 -14.59 -11.19 -2.88
C TYR A 115 -14.93 -10.34 -4.10
N GLU A 116 -16.21 -10.02 -4.30
CA GLU A 116 -16.68 -9.25 -5.46
C GLU A 116 -15.95 -7.92 -5.61
N ARG A 117 -15.71 -7.23 -4.49
CA ARG A 117 -15.09 -5.91 -4.47
C ARG A 117 -13.58 -5.92 -4.76
N TRP A 118 -12.84 -6.92 -4.27
CA TRP A 118 -11.36 -6.85 -4.27
C TRP A 118 -10.65 -7.99 -4.99
N HIS A 119 -11.32 -9.07 -5.42
CA HIS A 119 -10.65 -10.22 -6.04
C HIS A 119 -9.81 -9.85 -7.28
N LYS A 120 -10.27 -8.90 -8.11
CA LYS A 120 -9.53 -8.43 -9.28
C LYS A 120 -8.25 -7.68 -8.90
N VAL A 121 -8.36 -6.76 -7.93
CA VAL A 121 -7.23 -5.99 -7.41
C VAL A 121 -6.15 -6.90 -6.83
N VAL A 122 -6.55 -7.93 -6.08
CA VAL A 122 -5.61 -8.92 -5.51
C VAL A 122 -4.92 -9.71 -6.61
N LYS A 123 -5.66 -10.16 -7.64
CA LYS A 123 -5.09 -10.88 -8.77
C LYS A 123 -4.08 -10.02 -9.54
N GLU A 124 -4.39 -8.75 -9.77
CA GLU A 124 -3.47 -7.80 -10.42
C GLU A 124 -2.23 -7.53 -9.57
N PHE A 125 -2.40 -7.44 -8.25
CA PHE A 125 -1.29 -7.30 -7.30
C PHE A 125 -0.33 -8.51 -7.38
N GLU A 126 -0.87 -9.72 -7.33
CA GLU A 126 -0.08 -10.96 -7.43
C GLU A 126 0.69 -11.03 -8.76
N LEU A 127 0.03 -10.69 -9.88
CA LEU A 127 0.67 -10.64 -11.19
C LEU A 127 1.78 -9.58 -11.26
N ALA A 128 1.55 -8.40 -10.68
CA ALA A 128 2.56 -7.34 -10.62
C ALA A 128 3.77 -7.75 -9.78
N ARG A 129 3.55 -8.47 -8.67
CA ARG A 129 4.60 -9.00 -7.81
C ARG A 129 5.45 -10.04 -8.54
N LEU A 130 4.81 -11.03 -9.16
CA LEU A 130 5.50 -12.06 -9.94
C LEU A 130 6.32 -11.46 -11.08
N LYS A 131 5.79 -10.43 -11.76
CA LYS A 131 6.52 -9.71 -12.80
C LYS A 131 7.72 -8.93 -12.25
N ALA A 132 7.64 -8.40 -11.03
CA ALA A 132 8.76 -7.73 -10.39
C ALA A 132 9.86 -8.73 -9.99
N GLU A 133 9.48 -9.90 -9.48
CA GLU A 133 10.39 -11.00 -9.12
C GLU A 133 11.09 -11.60 -10.35
N GLN A 134 10.41 -11.66 -11.50
CA GLN A 134 10.95 -12.19 -12.75
C GLN A 134 11.81 -11.21 -13.54
N ARG A 135 12.05 -9.98 -13.05
CA ARG A 135 12.88 -9.02 -13.76
C ARG A 135 14.31 -9.58 -13.83
N PRO A 136 14.87 -9.89 -15.02
CA PRO A 136 16.24 -10.34 -15.13
C PRO A 136 17.16 -9.27 -14.55
N VAL A 137 18.13 -9.68 -13.72
CA VAL A 137 19.22 -8.81 -13.28
C VAL A 137 19.90 -8.30 -14.53
N ASP A 138 19.96 -6.98 -14.70
CA ASP A 138 20.57 -6.38 -15.88
C ASP A 138 22.05 -6.76 -15.90
N ALA A 139 22.58 -7.19 -17.04
CA ALA A 139 23.98 -7.59 -17.16
C ALA A 139 24.95 -6.43 -16.88
N LEU A 140 24.45 -5.19 -16.89
CA LEU A 140 25.17 -3.99 -16.48
C LEU A 140 25.28 -3.82 -14.94
N ASP A 141 24.42 -4.46 -14.14
CA ASP A 141 24.56 -4.52 -12.68
C ASP A 141 25.61 -5.57 -12.24
N GLN A 142 26.11 -6.38 -13.18
CA GLN A 142 27.14 -7.40 -12.95
C GLN A 142 28.58 -6.96 -13.28
N TYR A 143 28.81 -5.73 -13.76
CA TYR A 143 30.16 -5.26 -14.08
C TYR A 143 30.75 -4.38 -12.96
N ASP A 144 31.38 -5.04 -11.98
CA ASP A 144 32.31 -4.42 -11.02
C ASP A 144 33.76 -4.71 -11.48
N PRO A 145 34.45 -3.77 -12.14
CA PRO A 145 35.83 -3.97 -12.57
C PRO A 145 36.84 -3.93 -11.41
N ASP A 146 36.45 -3.52 -10.21
CA ASP A 146 37.36 -3.27 -9.07
C ASP A 146 37.19 -4.23 -7.87
N GLY A 147 36.31 -5.24 -7.98
CA GLY A 147 36.42 -6.49 -7.20
C GLY A 147 36.50 -6.33 -5.67
N LEU A 148 35.73 -5.41 -5.09
CA LEU A 148 35.64 -5.21 -3.64
C LEU A 148 34.21 -5.48 -3.13
N VAL A 149 33.65 -6.63 -3.50
CA VAL A 149 32.45 -7.14 -2.84
C VAL A 149 32.86 -8.02 -1.67
N MET A 150 33.08 -7.39 -0.51
CA MET A 150 32.87 -8.08 0.76
C MET A 150 31.37 -8.30 0.89
N GLY A 151 30.99 -9.57 0.86
CA GLY A 151 29.61 -10.00 0.78
C GLY A 151 28.75 -9.48 1.93
N GLU A 152 27.56 -9.05 1.56
CA GLU A 152 26.35 -9.41 2.30
C GLU A 152 25.19 -9.38 1.31
N ALA A 153 24.83 -10.57 0.84
CA ALA A 153 23.57 -10.85 0.18
C ALA A 153 22.43 -10.74 1.22
N LEU A 154 22.11 -9.51 1.62
CA LEU A 154 20.92 -9.21 2.41
C LEU A 154 19.85 -8.59 1.49
N TYR A 155 18.88 -9.44 1.13
CA TYR A 155 17.50 -9.10 0.80
C TYR A 155 17.22 -8.22 -0.43
N ASN A 156 17.31 -8.83 -1.63
CA ASN A 156 16.56 -8.38 -2.81
C ASN A 156 15.11 -8.92 -2.80
N MET A 157 14.38 -8.69 -1.70
CA MET A 157 12.93 -8.62 -1.76
C MET A 157 12.60 -7.18 -2.16
N ALA A 158 12.02 -6.95 -3.34
CA ALA A 158 11.41 -5.65 -3.59
C ALA A 158 10.47 -5.38 -2.41
N PRO A 159 10.67 -4.30 -1.64
CA PRO A 159 9.86 -4.08 -0.45
C PRO A 159 8.40 -4.04 -0.91
N LEU A 160 7.50 -4.70 -0.16
CA LEU A 160 6.06 -4.72 -0.43
C LEU A 160 5.53 -3.31 -0.74
N GLU A 161 6.15 -2.30 -0.13
CA GLU A 161 5.97 -0.87 -0.39
C GLU A 161 6.18 -0.44 -1.85
N ALA A 162 7.21 -0.93 -2.56
CA ALA A 162 7.45 -0.58 -3.95
C ALA A 162 6.36 -1.14 -4.89
N VAL A 163 5.79 -2.31 -4.55
CA VAL A 163 4.65 -2.91 -5.27
C VAL A 163 3.36 -2.14 -4.95
N LEU A 164 3.13 -1.80 -3.67
CA LEU A 164 1.98 -1.00 -3.22
C LEU A 164 1.99 0.42 -3.82
N GLN A 165 3.15 1.09 -3.88
CA GLN A 165 3.31 2.40 -4.50
C GLN A 165 2.98 2.40 -6.00
N ARG A 166 3.27 1.28 -6.70
CA ARG A 166 3.00 1.15 -8.13
C ARG A 166 1.53 0.91 -8.43
N LEU A 167 0.81 0.20 -7.55
CA LEU A 167 -0.62 -0.08 -7.71
C LEU A 167 -1.52 1.06 -7.22
N GLY A 168 -1.06 1.87 -6.25
CA GLY A 168 -1.72 3.13 -5.89
C GLY A 168 -1.79 4.15 -7.03
N ARG A 169 -0.95 4.02 -8.08
CA ARG A 169 -1.07 4.81 -9.32
C ARG A 169 -2.17 4.26 -10.23
N VAL A 170 -2.30 2.94 -10.36
CA VAL A 170 -3.30 2.29 -11.23
C VAL A 170 -4.73 2.52 -10.75
N ASN A 171 -4.98 2.50 -9.43
CA ASN A 171 -6.31 2.79 -8.88
C ASN A 171 -6.78 4.24 -9.11
N ARG A 172 -5.85 5.19 -9.27
CA ARG A 172 -6.19 6.60 -9.54
C ARG A 172 -6.72 6.79 -10.97
N ASP A 173 -6.19 6.04 -11.92
CA ASP A 173 -6.60 6.11 -13.33
C ASP A 173 -7.97 5.45 -13.56
N MET A 174 -8.35 4.43 -12.77
CA MET A 174 -9.69 3.83 -12.84
C MET A 174 -10.78 4.71 -12.20
N ALA A 175 -10.45 5.55 -11.22
CA ALA A 175 -11.42 6.46 -10.59
C ALA A 175 -11.75 7.71 -11.44
N GLN A 176 -10.96 8.00 -12.48
CA GLN A 176 -11.15 9.15 -13.38
C GLN A 176 -11.84 8.82 -14.71
N GLY A 177 -12.15 7.54 -14.99
CA GLY A 177 -12.76 7.08 -16.24
C GLY A 177 -14.28 7.18 -16.35
N ASP A 178 -15.01 7.44 -15.26
CA ASP A 178 -16.49 7.28 -15.22
C ASP A 178 -17.28 8.59 -15.14
N ALA A 179 -16.64 9.75 -15.38
CA ALA A 179 -17.27 11.07 -15.26
C ALA A 179 -17.61 11.75 -16.61
N ALA A 180 -17.69 11.00 -17.72
CA ALA A 180 -17.90 11.58 -19.04
C ALA A 180 -18.85 10.77 -19.94
N GLU A 181 -20.09 10.53 -19.52
CA GLU A 181 -21.19 10.35 -20.49
C GLU A 181 -22.56 10.58 -19.82
N GLY A 182 -23.04 11.82 -19.89
CA GLY A 182 -24.31 12.23 -19.30
C GLY A 182 -24.92 13.43 -20.01
N THR A 183 -25.00 13.38 -21.35
CA THR A 183 -25.76 14.39 -22.12
C THR A 183 -27.11 13.80 -22.52
N ARG A 184 -28.16 14.42 -22.00
CA ARG A 184 -29.60 14.14 -22.16
C ARG A 184 -30.05 14.09 -23.63
N PRO A 185 -31.27 13.58 -23.87
CA PRO A 185 -32.23 14.46 -24.53
C PRO A 185 -33.54 14.63 -23.74
N ARG A 186 -34.12 15.80 -23.97
CA ARG A 186 -35.34 16.37 -23.43
C ARG A 186 -36.45 16.12 -24.46
N LEU A 187 -37.58 15.56 -24.07
CA LEU A 187 -38.81 15.56 -24.86
C LEU A 187 -39.99 15.83 -23.92
N ASP A 188 -40.48 17.06 -23.99
CA ASP A 188 -41.90 17.44 -23.94
C ASP A 188 -42.05 18.62 -24.92
#